data_AF-A0A832IRB5-F1
#
_entry.id   AF-A0A832IRB5-F1
#
_cell.length_a   1.000
_cell.length_b   1.000
_cell.length_c   1.000
_cell.angle_alpha   90.00
_cell.angle_beta   90.00
_cell.angle_gamma   90.00
#
_symmetry.space_group_name_H-M   'P 1'
#
loop_
_entity.id
_entity.type
_entity.pdbx_description
1 polymer ?
#
loop_
_entity_poly.entity_id
_entity_poly.type
_entity_poly.pdbx_seq_one_letter_code
_entity_poly.pdbx_strand_id
1 'polypeptide(L)'
;MALPLFDDYRALVTARIPLIDLRAPVEFARGAFPTAVNLPLMRDEEREAVGICYKERGNEAAVRLGHALVSGSVREARMQAWCDFIDVHPDAMLYCFRGGQRSRITQEWLHEARYTIPRIKGGYKAIRRYLIEALETMEGRFRPLLLGGRTGSGKTLLLRELPRMIDLEGLAEHRGSAFGRKITPQPTQIAFEDALAFDLITQLEKGHRTLGFEDEGKNIGRLYIPENRANHIISGDLVILETPLG
;
A
#
# COMPACT_ATOMS: atom_id res chain seq x y z
N MET A 1 3.17 18.72 25.01
CA MET A 1 3.79 17.39 24.76
C MET A 1 3.94 17.21 23.26
N ALA A 2 4.99 16.54 22.80
CA ALA A 2 5.10 16.21 21.37
C ALA A 2 4.06 15.14 21.00
N LEU A 3 3.29 15.36 19.93
CA LEU A 3 2.34 14.38 19.42
C LEU A 3 3.06 13.15 18.85
N PRO A 4 2.45 11.96 18.91
CA PRO A 4 3.13 10.69 18.60
C PRO A 4 3.64 10.64 17.16
N LEU A 5 4.88 10.16 17.01
CA LEU A 5 5.56 9.96 15.73
C LEU A 5 6.00 8.50 15.65
N PHE A 6 5.63 7.82 14.58
CA PHE A 6 5.89 6.40 14.39
C PHE A 6 6.90 6.16 13.27
N ASP A 7 7.89 5.28 13.49
CA ASP A 7 8.95 4.98 12.52
C ASP A 7 9.35 3.50 12.41
N ASP A 8 8.61 2.58 13.03
CA ASP A 8 8.79 1.13 12.85
C ASP A 8 7.97 0.60 11.66
N TYR A 9 8.48 0.79 10.45
CA TYR A 9 7.77 0.34 9.24
C TYR A 9 7.57 -1.17 9.18
N ARG A 10 8.44 -1.96 9.85
CA ARG A 10 8.27 -3.41 9.94
C ARG A 10 6.99 -3.72 10.70
N ALA A 11 6.82 -3.16 11.90
CA ALA A 11 5.61 -3.35 12.70
C ALA A 11 4.34 -2.85 11.97
N LEU A 12 4.42 -1.72 11.25
CA LEU A 12 3.31 -1.21 10.44
C LEU A 12 2.85 -2.24 9.40
N VAL A 13 3.79 -2.82 8.66
CA VAL A 13 3.48 -3.80 7.60
C VAL A 13 2.97 -5.10 8.19
N THR A 14 3.67 -5.67 9.19
CA THR A 14 3.34 -6.99 9.74
C THR A 14 2.02 -7.01 10.49
N ALA A 15 1.69 -5.92 11.20
CA ALA A 15 0.41 -5.79 11.89
C ALA A 15 -0.73 -5.34 10.96
N ARG A 16 -0.43 -5.02 9.69
CA ARG A 16 -1.38 -4.46 8.72
C ARG A 16 -2.17 -3.27 9.29
N ILE A 17 -1.45 -2.34 9.91
CA ILE A 17 -2.04 -1.18 10.56
C ILE A 17 -2.91 -0.39 9.57
N PRO A 18 -4.16 -0.03 9.93
CA PRO A 18 -5.01 0.84 9.11
C PRO A 18 -4.38 2.22 8.93
N LEU A 19 -4.36 2.73 7.70
CA LEU A 19 -3.71 4.01 7.40
C LEU A 19 -4.68 5.04 6.82
N ILE A 20 -4.57 6.27 7.30
CA ILE A 20 -5.16 7.44 6.65
C ILE A 20 -4.12 8.09 5.74
N ASP A 21 -4.35 8.03 4.43
CA ASP A 21 -3.57 8.76 3.44
C ASP A 21 -4.13 10.17 3.23
N LEU A 22 -3.41 11.17 3.74
CA LEU A 22 -3.77 12.59 3.65
C LEU A 22 -3.33 13.24 2.33
N ARG A 23 -2.68 12.50 1.42
CA ARG A 23 -2.31 13.00 0.10
C ARG A 23 -3.56 13.25 -0.74
N ALA A 24 -3.45 14.09 -1.75
CA ALA A 24 -4.58 14.38 -2.62
C ALA A 24 -4.96 13.14 -3.45
N PRO A 25 -6.22 13.04 -3.93
CA PRO A 25 -6.69 11.89 -4.72
C PRO A 25 -5.78 11.52 -5.90
N VAL A 26 -5.21 12.49 -6.62
CA VAL A 26 -4.28 12.22 -7.72
C VAL A 26 -2.98 11.54 -7.25
N GLU A 27 -2.51 11.83 -6.05
CA GLU A 27 -1.34 11.19 -5.45
C GLU A 27 -1.67 9.76 -5.00
N PHE A 28 -2.85 9.55 -4.43
CA PHE A 28 -3.34 8.24 -3.99
C PHE A 28 -3.56 7.29 -5.19
N ALA A 29 -4.19 7.79 -6.26
CA ALA A 29 -4.46 7.03 -7.48
C ALA A 29 -3.19 6.55 -8.20
N ARG A 30 -2.06 7.24 -8.01
CA ARG A 30 -0.75 6.79 -8.55
C ARG A 30 -0.21 5.58 -7.80
N GLY A 31 -0.58 5.40 -6.53
CA GLY A 31 -0.27 4.24 -5.72
C GLY A 31 -0.39 4.55 -4.24
N ALA A 32 -0.91 3.58 -3.50
CA ALA A 32 -1.20 3.65 -2.08
C ALA A 32 -0.97 2.28 -1.44
N PHE A 33 -0.83 2.26 -0.11
CA PHE A 33 -0.62 1.01 0.61
C PHE A 33 -1.91 0.22 0.74
N PRO A 34 -1.85 -1.13 0.82
CA PRO A 34 -3.04 -1.98 0.89
C PRO A 34 -3.99 -1.67 2.06
N THR A 35 -3.46 -1.15 3.16
CA THR A 35 -4.22 -0.83 4.37
C THR A 35 -4.68 0.62 4.44
N ALA A 36 -4.45 1.41 3.37
CA ALA A 36 -4.71 2.83 3.37
C ALA A 36 -6.09 3.19 2.79
N VAL A 37 -6.79 4.10 3.46
CA VAL A 37 -7.93 4.85 2.92
C VAL A 37 -7.49 6.27 2.58
N ASN A 38 -7.98 6.83 1.48
CA ASN A 38 -7.73 8.23 1.16
C ASN A 38 -8.74 9.15 1.84
N LEU A 39 -8.32 9.84 2.90
CA LEU A 39 -9.08 10.92 3.53
C LEU A 39 -8.23 12.20 3.42
N PRO A 40 -8.23 12.85 2.25
CA PRO A 40 -7.23 13.87 1.92
C PRO A 40 -7.34 15.12 2.80
N LEU A 41 -6.19 15.68 3.20
CA LEU A 41 -6.18 17.04 3.77
C LEU A 41 -6.56 18.08 2.72
N MET A 42 -6.24 17.83 1.44
CA MET A 42 -6.51 18.73 0.32
C MET A 42 -6.93 17.94 -0.90
N ARG A 43 -7.95 18.43 -1.63
CA ARG A 43 -8.27 17.95 -2.98
C ARG A 43 -7.20 18.36 -3.98
N ASP A 44 -7.29 17.85 -5.21
CA ASP A 44 -6.25 18.02 -6.21
C ASP A 44 -6.00 19.50 -6.56
N GLU A 45 -7.06 20.28 -6.71
CA GLU A 45 -7.01 21.71 -7.02
C GLU A 45 -6.46 22.52 -5.85
N GLU A 46 -6.88 22.18 -4.62
CA GLU A 46 -6.39 22.82 -3.40
C GLU A 46 -4.90 22.54 -3.19
N ARG A 47 -4.47 21.29 -3.41
CA ARG A 47 -3.06 20.88 -3.34
C ARG A 47 -2.24 21.63 -4.39
N GLU A 48 -2.75 21.76 -5.60
CA GLU A 48 -2.08 22.48 -6.68
C GLU A 48 -1.91 23.96 -6.33
N ALA A 49 -2.98 24.66 -5.92
CA ALA A 49 -2.94 26.05 -5.52
C ALA A 49 -1.94 26.32 -4.38
N VAL A 50 -1.94 25.46 -3.35
CA VAL A 50 -0.99 25.54 -2.22
C VAL A 50 0.44 25.26 -2.68
N GLY A 51 0.63 24.30 -3.60
CA GLY A 51 1.94 23.99 -4.17
C GLY A 51 2.53 25.16 -4.98
N ILE A 52 1.70 25.83 -5.78
CA ILE A 52 2.08 27.05 -6.52
C ILE A 52 2.45 28.16 -5.53
N CYS A 53 1.58 28.43 -4.56
CA CYS A 53 1.82 29.44 -3.54
C CYS A 53 3.12 29.20 -2.77
N TYR A 54 3.43 27.94 -2.41
CA TYR A 54 4.68 27.57 -1.75
C TYR A 54 5.90 27.90 -2.62
N LYS A 55 5.84 27.58 -3.92
CA LYS A 55 6.93 27.82 -4.86
C LYS A 55 7.18 29.32 -5.07
N GLU A 56 6.11 30.12 -5.13
CA GLU A 56 6.19 31.54 -5.47
C GLU A 56 6.40 32.45 -4.26
N ARG A 57 5.77 32.11 -3.13
CA ARG A 57 5.62 33.01 -1.96
C ARG A 57 6.11 32.39 -0.65
N GLY A 58 6.67 31.19 -0.72
CA GLY A 58 7.25 30.49 0.42
C GLY A 58 6.24 29.83 1.35
N ASN A 59 6.80 29.21 2.39
CA ASN A 59 6.06 28.30 3.27
C ASN A 59 4.91 28.98 4.03
N GLU A 60 5.16 30.15 4.61
CA GLU A 60 4.19 30.82 5.48
C GLU A 60 2.93 31.23 4.70
N ALA A 61 3.10 31.73 3.46
CA ALA A 61 2.00 32.05 2.58
C ALA A 61 1.19 30.81 2.17
N ALA A 62 1.86 29.70 1.88
CA ALA A 62 1.22 28.44 1.53
C ALA A 62 0.40 27.85 2.69
N VAL A 63 0.91 27.95 3.93
CA VAL A 63 0.19 27.53 5.14
C VAL A 63 -1.06 28.39 5.33
N ARG A 64 -0.95 29.72 5.22
CA ARG A 64 -2.12 30.62 5.29
C ARG A 64 -3.16 30.30 4.23
N LEU A 65 -2.74 30.07 2.99
CA LEU A 65 -3.64 29.67 1.91
C LEU A 65 -4.31 28.34 2.21
N GLY A 66 -3.55 27.35 2.71
CA GLY A 66 -4.07 26.06 3.11
C GLY A 66 -5.17 26.17 4.18
N HIS A 67 -4.95 26.99 5.21
CA HIS A 67 -5.99 27.25 6.23
C HIS A 67 -7.22 27.94 5.65
N ALA A 68 -7.05 28.87 4.70
CA ALA A 68 -8.19 29.52 4.05
C ALA A 68 -9.01 28.54 3.20
N LEU A 69 -8.34 27.68 2.42
CA LEU A 69 -8.99 26.67 1.56
C LEU A 69 -9.66 25.54 2.36
N VAL A 70 -9.09 25.17 3.51
CA VAL A 70 -9.59 24.10 4.38
C VAL A 70 -10.16 24.71 5.65
N SER A 71 -11.29 25.40 5.49
CA SER A 71 -12.00 26.13 6.56
C SER A 71 -13.50 25.86 6.56
N GLY A 72 -14.20 26.31 7.61
CA GLY A 72 -15.65 26.14 7.76
C GLY A 72 -16.11 24.70 7.57
N SER A 73 -17.19 24.53 6.79
CA SER A 73 -17.81 23.22 6.51
C SER A 73 -16.86 22.23 5.83
N VAL A 74 -15.88 22.69 5.05
CA VAL A 74 -14.88 21.81 4.41
C VAL A 74 -13.98 21.19 5.47
N ARG A 75 -13.50 21.99 6.43
CA ARG A 75 -12.69 21.48 7.55
C ARG A 75 -13.52 20.55 8.43
N GLU A 76 -14.75 20.92 8.74
CA GLU A 76 -15.67 20.11 9.57
C GLU A 76 -15.92 18.74 8.93
N ALA A 77 -16.23 18.69 7.63
CA ALA A 77 -16.44 17.42 6.93
C ALA A 77 -15.19 16.53 6.92
N ARG A 78 -14.00 17.10 6.73
CA ARG A 78 -12.73 16.35 6.78
C ARG A 78 -12.43 15.84 8.18
N MET A 79 -12.61 16.69 9.20
CA MET A 79 -12.47 16.30 10.60
C MET A 79 -13.40 15.15 10.96
N GLN A 80 -14.68 15.24 10.59
CA GLN A 80 -15.65 14.17 10.85
C GLN A 80 -15.21 12.85 10.21
N ALA A 81 -14.82 12.87 8.93
CA ALA A 81 -14.38 11.66 8.24
C ALA A 81 -13.14 11.02 8.87
N TRP A 82 -12.19 11.83 9.37
CA TRP A 82 -11.03 11.31 10.10
C TRP A 82 -11.42 10.72 11.45
N CYS A 83 -12.27 11.40 12.22
CA CYS A 83 -12.75 10.89 13.51
C CYS A 83 -13.52 9.58 13.33
N ASP A 84 -14.45 9.52 12.38
CA ASP A 84 -15.25 8.31 12.09
C ASP A 84 -14.35 7.12 11.78
N PHE A 85 -13.28 7.33 11.00
CA PHE A 85 -12.32 6.27 10.70
C PHE A 85 -11.54 5.82 11.95
N ILE A 86 -11.11 6.76 12.80
CA ILE A 86 -10.35 6.47 14.02
C ILE A 86 -11.21 5.75 15.05
N ASP A 87 -12.49 6.09 15.16
CA ASP A 87 -13.43 5.40 16.08
C ASP A 87 -13.62 3.93 15.71
N VAL A 88 -13.59 3.60 14.41
CA VAL A 88 -13.63 2.22 13.91
C VAL A 88 -12.26 1.55 14.01
N HIS A 89 -11.18 2.31 13.86
CA HIS A 89 -9.80 1.84 13.82
C HIS A 89 -8.91 2.59 14.84
N PRO A 90 -8.98 2.26 16.14
CA PRO A 90 -8.29 3.01 17.19
C PRO A 90 -6.75 2.91 17.13
N ASP A 91 -6.23 1.93 16.40
CA ASP A 91 -4.80 1.74 16.11
C ASP A 91 -4.35 2.41 14.81
N ALA A 92 -5.25 3.11 14.11
CA ALA A 92 -4.95 3.77 12.85
C ALA A 92 -3.80 4.78 12.99
N MET A 93 -3.08 4.96 11.88
CA MET A 93 -2.03 5.98 11.77
C MET A 93 -2.27 6.82 10.52
N LEU A 94 -1.76 8.04 10.51
CA LEU A 94 -1.87 8.93 9.35
C LEU A 94 -0.52 9.22 8.70
N TYR A 95 -0.53 9.46 7.39
CA TYR A 95 0.65 9.93 6.68
C TYR A 95 0.30 10.93 5.59
N CYS A 96 1.31 11.70 5.17
CA CYS A 96 1.30 12.42 3.91
C CYS A 96 2.53 12.02 3.09
N PHE A 97 2.81 12.70 1.97
CA PHE A 97 3.89 12.28 1.08
C PHE A 97 5.28 12.13 1.76
N ARG A 98 5.64 13.06 2.66
CA ARG A 98 6.94 13.08 3.35
C ARG A 98 6.85 13.10 4.88
N GLY A 99 5.65 12.89 5.45
CA GLY A 99 5.44 13.01 6.90
C GLY A 99 5.72 14.42 7.44
N GLY A 100 5.49 15.45 6.61
CA GLY A 100 5.76 16.85 6.90
C GLY A 100 4.54 17.60 7.44
N GLN A 101 4.31 18.81 6.93
CA GLN A 101 3.27 19.72 7.44
C GLN A 101 1.85 19.18 7.30
N ARG A 102 1.47 18.60 6.15
CA ARG A 102 0.09 18.09 5.94
C ARG A 102 -0.35 17.13 7.05
N SER A 103 0.51 16.15 7.35
CA SER A 103 0.25 15.20 8.44
C SER A 103 0.34 15.83 9.82
N ARG A 104 1.20 16.84 10.01
CA ARG A 104 1.33 17.53 11.30
C ARG A 104 0.09 18.37 11.60
N ILE A 105 -0.36 19.21 10.66
CA ILE A 105 -1.55 20.06 10.80
C ILE A 105 -2.78 19.20 11.09
N THR A 106 -2.95 18.11 10.34
CA THR A 106 -4.07 17.18 10.56
C THR A 106 -4.02 16.54 11.94
N GLN A 107 -2.83 16.11 12.38
CA GLN A 107 -2.61 15.54 13.72
C GLN A 107 -2.90 16.56 14.83
N GLU A 108 -2.52 17.82 14.64
CA GLU A 108 -2.78 18.90 15.59
C GLU A 108 -4.29 19.19 15.70
N TRP A 109 -5.02 19.28 14.59
CA TRP A 109 -6.47 19.47 14.60
C TRP A 109 -7.21 18.30 15.26
N LEU A 110 -6.78 17.07 15.01
CA LEU A 110 -7.33 15.88 15.68
C LEU A 110 -7.05 15.92 17.18
N HIS A 111 -5.85 16.34 17.59
CA HIS A 111 -5.52 16.48 19.01
C HIS A 111 -6.35 17.55 19.72
N GLU A 112 -6.60 18.69 19.08
CA GLU A 112 -7.53 19.72 19.57
C GLU A 112 -8.94 19.14 19.78
N ALA A 113 -9.37 18.26 18.89
CA ALA A 113 -10.63 17.51 18.97
C ALA A 113 -10.57 16.29 19.92
N ARG A 114 -9.51 16.14 20.72
CA ARG A 114 -9.27 15.04 21.68
C ARG A 114 -8.96 13.66 21.08
N TYR A 115 -8.63 13.59 19.80
CA TYR A 115 -8.11 12.38 19.15
C TYR A 115 -6.58 12.36 19.15
N THR A 116 -5.99 11.28 19.66
CA THR A 116 -4.53 11.09 19.60
C THR A 116 -4.19 10.02 18.58
N ILE A 117 -3.64 10.43 17.44
CA ILE A 117 -3.25 9.54 16.34
C ILE A 117 -1.76 9.68 16.02
N PRO A 118 -0.98 8.58 15.87
CA PRO A 118 0.39 8.66 15.38
C PRO A 118 0.45 9.10 13.92
N ARG A 119 1.45 9.93 13.59
CA ARG A 119 1.82 10.17 12.19
C ARG A 119 3.06 9.40 11.81
N ILE A 120 3.16 8.95 10.56
CA ILE A 120 4.34 8.22 10.09
C ILE A 120 5.49 9.18 9.76
N LYS A 121 6.65 8.94 10.36
CA LYS A 121 7.90 9.63 10.07
C LYS A 121 8.30 9.39 8.62
N GLY A 122 8.64 10.45 7.90
CA GLY A 122 9.02 10.36 6.48
C GLY A 122 7.87 10.01 5.51
N GLY A 123 6.68 9.66 6.03
CA GLY A 123 5.44 9.44 5.28
C GLY A 123 5.54 8.38 4.19
N TYR A 124 4.71 8.52 3.15
CA TYR A 124 4.65 7.61 2.01
C TYR A 124 6.03 7.31 1.41
N LYS A 125 6.86 8.34 1.23
CA LYS A 125 8.19 8.19 0.63
C LYS A 125 9.09 7.24 1.45
N ALA A 126 9.04 7.31 2.77
CA ALA A 126 9.89 6.48 3.61
C ALA A 126 9.39 5.03 3.67
N ILE A 127 8.08 4.83 3.82
CA ILE A 127 7.48 3.49 3.78
C ILE A 127 7.76 2.84 2.42
N ARG A 128 7.48 3.52 1.31
CA ARG A 128 7.71 2.97 -0.03
C ARG A 128 9.17 2.59 -0.27
N ARG A 129 10.12 3.38 0.20
CA ARG A 129 11.54 3.01 0.13
C ARG A 129 11.83 1.73 0.90
N TYR A 130 11.32 1.59 2.11
CA TYR A 130 11.45 0.37 2.89
C TYR A 130 10.85 -0.86 2.17
N LEU A 131 9.69 -0.71 1.53
CA LEU A 131 9.06 -1.77 0.73
C LEU A 131 9.91 -2.17 -0.49
N ILE A 132 10.45 -1.18 -1.22
CA ILE A 132 11.34 -1.42 -2.35
C ILE A 132 12.61 -2.16 -1.90
N GLU A 133 13.25 -1.71 -0.82
CA GLU A 133 14.43 -2.35 -0.25
C GLU A 133 14.15 -3.82 0.15
N ALA A 134 12.97 -4.12 0.68
CA ALA A 134 12.56 -5.48 1.01
C ALA A 134 12.43 -6.37 -0.25
N LEU A 135 11.93 -5.83 -1.37
CA LEU A 135 11.87 -6.54 -2.65
C LEU A 135 13.24 -6.68 -3.31
N GLU A 136 14.15 -5.71 -3.14
CA GLU A 136 15.51 -5.76 -3.68
C GLU A 136 16.38 -6.79 -2.96
N THR A 137 16.12 -7.01 -1.67
CA THR A 137 16.91 -7.91 -0.81
C THR A 137 16.21 -9.24 -0.53
N MET A 138 15.21 -9.60 -1.35
CA MET A 138 14.38 -10.79 -1.12
C MET A 138 15.10 -12.10 -1.43
N GLU A 139 16.08 -12.07 -2.34
CA GLU A 139 16.79 -13.27 -2.82
C GLU A 139 17.45 -14.03 -1.65
N GLY A 140 17.20 -15.34 -1.58
CA GLY A 140 17.75 -16.20 -0.55
C GLY A 140 17.09 -16.10 0.83
N ARG A 141 16.09 -15.22 1.01
CA ARG A 141 15.31 -15.13 2.26
C ARG A 141 14.23 -16.22 2.36
N PHE A 142 13.87 -16.82 1.23
CA PHE A 142 12.94 -17.93 1.13
C PHE A 142 13.27 -18.83 -0.07
N ARG A 143 12.69 -20.03 -0.09
CA ARG A 143 12.66 -20.93 -1.24
C ARG A 143 11.30 -20.78 -1.96
N PRO A 144 11.27 -20.43 -3.25
CA PRO A 144 10.01 -20.36 -3.98
C PRO A 144 9.48 -21.77 -4.29
N LEU A 145 8.16 -21.90 -4.31
CA LEU A 145 7.43 -23.05 -4.78
C LEU A 145 6.40 -22.57 -5.80
N LEU A 146 6.51 -23.00 -7.05
CA LEU A 146 5.59 -22.59 -8.10
C LEU A 146 4.42 -23.58 -8.15
N LEU A 147 3.19 -23.06 -8.18
CA LEU A 147 2.00 -23.87 -8.43
C LEU A 147 1.57 -23.74 -9.89
N GLY A 148 1.86 -24.79 -10.66
CA GLY A 148 1.41 -24.98 -12.03
C GLY A 148 0.19 -25.88 -12.12
N GLY A 149 -0.29 -26.11 -13.34
CA GLY A 149 -1.44 -26.98 -13.62
C GLY A 149 -2.32 -26.43 -14.75
N ARG A 150 -3.25 -27.24 -15.24
CA ARG A 150 -4.13 -26.84 -16.35
C ARG A 150 -5.03 -25.66 -15.96
N THR A 151 -5.46 -24.90 -16.95
CA THR A 151 -6.52 -23.90 -16.75
C THR A 151 -7.79 -24.57 -16.26
N GLY A 152 -8.44 -23.99 -15.25
CA GLY A 152 -9.67 -24.54 -14.68
C GLY A 152 -9.47 -25.71 -13.71
N SER A 153 -8.23 -26.11 -13.39
CA SER A 153 -7.94 -27.18 -12.41
C SER A 153 -8.16 -26.78 -10.94
N GLY A 154 -8.77 -25.62 -10.67
CA GLY A 154 -8.99 -25.14 -9.31
C GLY A 154 -7.75 -24.57 -8.61
N LYS A 155 -6.65 -24.25 -9.34
CA LYS A 155 -5.42 -23.68 -8.76
C LYS A 155 -5.72 -22.52 -7.82
N THR A 156 -6.49 -21.53 -8.26
CA THR A 156 -6.87 -20.36 -7.46
C THR A 156 -7.61 -20.73 -6.16
N LEU A 157 -8.37 -21.84 -6.13
CA LEU A 157 -9.03 -22.30 -4.91
C LEU A 157 -8.03 -22.93 -3.95
N LEU A 158 -7.15 -23.82 -4.45
CA LEU A 158 -6.08 -24.42 -3.65
C LEU A 158 -5.12 -23.36 -3.10
N LEU A 159 -4.78 -22.36 -3.91
CA LEU A 159 -3.90 -21.26 -3.56
C LEU A 159 -4.38 -20.48 -2.33
N ARG A 160 -5.70 -20.32 -2.16
CA ARG A 160 -6.30 -19.65 -1.00
C ARG A 160 -6.20 -20.45 0.29
N GLU A 161 -6.04 -21.77 0.20
CA GLU A 161 -5.93 -22.65 1.36
C GLU A 161 -4.48 -22.80 1.84
N LEU A 162 -3.50 -22.33 1.06
CA LEU A 162 -2.07 -22.42 1.40
C LEU A 162 -1.63 -21.17 2.18
N PRO A 163 -1.30 -21.28 3.49
CA PRO A 163 -1.03 -20.11 4.35
C PRO A 163 0.28 -19.37 4.01
N ARG A 164 1.12 -19.93 3.14
CA ARG A 164 2.45 -19.43 2.78
C ARG A 164 2.53 -18.91 1.33
N MET A 165 1.38 -18.64 0.72
CA MET A 165 1.28 -18.26 -0.67
C MET A 165 1.21 -16.74 -0.83
N ILE A 166 1.81 -16.22 -1.90
CA ILE A 166 1.69 -14.83 -2.36
C ILE A 166 0.91 -14.84 -3.67
N ASP A 167 -0.34 -14.36 -3.63
CA ASP A 167 -1.31 -14.40 -4.74
C ASP A 167 -1.00 -13.32 -5.78
N LEU A 168 -0.06 -13.58 -6.69
CA LEU A 168 0.40 -12.63 -7.68
C LEU A 168 -0.74 -12.18 -8.62
N GLU A 169 -1.63 -13.09 -9.00
CA GLU A 169 -2.81 -12.77 -9.82
C GLU A 169 -3.82 -11.91 -9.07
N GLY A 170 -4.05 -12.21 -7.80
CA GLY A 170 -4.90 -11.46 -6.87
C GLY A 170 -4.38 -10.04 -6.70
N LEU A 171 -3.09 -9.90 -6.38
CA LEU A 171 -2.39 -8.63 -6.28
C LEU A 171 -2.42 -7.84 -7.60
N ALA A 172 -2.41 -8.52 -8.74
CA ALA A 172 -2.45 -7.91 -10.06
C ALA A 172 -3.87 -7.61 -10.58
N GLU A 173 -4.92 -7.97 -9.83
CA GLU A 173 -6.31 -8.02 -10.31
C GLU A 173 -6.44 -8.67 -11.70
N HIS A 174 -5.74 -9.78 -11.88
CA HIS A 174 -5.69 -10.55 -13.12
C HIS A 174 -6.45 -11.88 -12.94
N ARG A 175 -7.01 -12.44 -14.01
CA ARG A 175 -7.41 -13.85 -14.05
C ARG A 175 -6.33 -14.54 -14.87
N GLY A 176 -5.68 -15.56 -14.31
CA GLY A 176 -4.47 -16.20 -14.84
C GLY A 176 -4.39 -16.43 -16.34
N SER A 177 -3.19 -16.78 -16.79
CA SER A 177 -2.72 -16.93 -18.19
C SER A 177 -3.73 -17.32 -19.29
N ALA A 178 -4.81 -18.05 -19.00
CA ALA A 178 -5.83 -18.46 -19.98
C ALA A 178 -7.16 -17.66 -19.98
N PHE A 179 -7.45 -16.83 -18.97
CA PHE A 179 -8.74 -16.11 -18.86
C PHE A 179 -8.64 -14.58 -18.87
N GLY A 180 -7.43 -14.01 -18.76
CA GLY A 180 -7.19 -12.58 -18.99
C GLY A 180 -7.71 -11.64 -17.88
N ARG A 181 -8.09 -10.41 -18.22
CA ARG A 181 -8.38 -9.35 -17.22
C ARG A 181 -9.64 -9.63 -16.38
N LYS A 182 -9.63 -9.24 -15.10
CA LYS A 182 -10.85 -9.13 -14.28
C LYS A 182 -11.70 -7.93 -14.76
N ILE A 183 -12.95 -7.87 -14.30
CA ILE A 183 -13.84 -6.71 -14.49
C ILE A 183 -13.24 -5.46 -13.81
N THR A 184 -12.49 -5.66 -12.72
CA THR A 184 -11.70 -4.63 -12.05
C THR A 184 -10.43 -4.30 -12.84
N PRO A 185 -10.07 -3.01 -12.97
CA PRO A 185 -8.83 -2.62 -13.63
C PRO A 185 -7.62 -3.09 -12.81
N GLN A 186 -6.55 -3.52 -13.49
CA GLN A 186 -5.28 -3.82 -12.81
C GLN A 186 -4.76 -2.59 -12.06
N PRO A 187 -4.14 -2.76 -10.88
CA PRO A 187 -3.57 -1.66 -10.11
C PRO A 187 -2.43 -0.97 -10.86
N THR A 188 -1.96 0.18 -10.37
CA THR A 188 -0.71 0.76 -10.88
C THR A 188 0.48 -0.15 -10.53
N GLN A 189 1.57 -0.03 -11.30
CA GLN A 189 2.82 -0.74 -10.98
C GLN A 189 3.27 -0.49 -9.54
N ILE A 190 3.14 0.77 -9.08
CA ILE A 190 3.48 1.19 -7.72
C ILE A 190 2.65 0.44 -6.68
N ALA A 191 1.33 0.40 -6.85
CA ALA A 191 0.44 -0.28 -5.91
C ALA A 191 0.63 -1.81 -5.90
N PHE A 192 0.89 -2.41 -7.07
CA PHE A 192 1.25 -3.82 -7.17
C PHE A 192 2.54 -4.14 -6.40
N GLU A 193 3.61 -3.36 -6.60
CA GLU A 193 4.87 -3.52 -5.88
C GLU A 193 4.72 -3.33 -4.37
N ASP A 194 3.97 -2.30 -3.95
CA ASP A 194 3.74 -2.04 -2.53
C ASP A 194 2.96 -3.21 -1.88
N ALA A 195 1.96 -3.75 -2.56
CA ALA A 195 1.17 -4.88 -2.06
C ALA A 195 1.99 -6.19 -2.03
N LEU A 196 2.80 -6.45 -3.07
CA LEU A 196 3.73 -7.58 -3.10
C LEU A 196 4.74 -7.52 -1.95
N ALA A 197 5.29 -6.34 -1.68
CA ALA A 197 6.21 -6.14 -0.56
C ALA A 197 5.52 -6.37 0.79
N PHE A 198 4.29 -5.89 0.97
CA PHE A 198 3.49 -6.13 2.17
C PHE A 198 3.32 -7.62 2.45
N ASP A 199 2.91 -8.39 1.44
CA ASP A 199 2.70 -9.83 1.57
C ASP A 199 4.03 -10.55 1.84
N LEU A 200 5.09 -10.24 1.09
CA LEU A 200 6.41 -10.81 1.29
C LEU A 200 6.94 -10.59 2.72
N ILE A 201 6.95 -9.33 3.18
CA ILE A 201 7.43 -8.98 4.53
C ILE A 201 6.59 -9.73 5.57
N THR A 202 5.27 -9.71 5.44
CA THR A 202 4.37 -10.39 6.38
C THR A 202 4.70 -11.88 6.48
N GLN A 203 4.93 -12.56 5.36
CA GLN A 203 5.23 -13.99 5.34
C GLN A 203 6.61 -14.30 5.93
N LEU A 204 7.63 -13.50 5.61
CA LEU A 204 8.99 -13.69 6.14
C LEU A 204 9.05 -13.48 7.66
N GLU A 205 8.27 -12.53 8.17
CA GLU A 205 8.18 -12.20 9.59
C GLU A 205 7.38 -13.21 10.41
N LYS A 206 6.46 -13.94 9.77
CA LYS A 206 5.86 -15.16 10.33
C LYS A 206 6.84 -16.34 10.42
N GLY A 207 8.09 -16.15 9.97
CA GLY A 207 9.12 -17.19 9.99
C GLY A 207 9.06 -18.15 8.81
N HIS A 208 8.21 -17.89 7.81
CA HIS A 208 8.15 -18.74 6.62
C HIS A 208 9.46 -18.63 5.82
N ARG A 209 9.95 -19.78 5.37
CA ARG A 209 11.17 -19.92 4.55
C ARG A 209 10.91 -20.62 3.23
N THR A 210 9.68 -21.04 3.00
CA THR A 210 9.18 -21.52 1.71
C THR A 210 7.92 -20.74 1.40
N LEU A 211 7.88 -20.08 0.24
CA LEU A 211 6.74 -19.27 -0.20
C LEU A 211 6.21 -19.81 -1.52
N GLY A 212 4.90 -19.96 -1.60
CA GLY A 212 4.20 -20.38 -2.81
C GLY A 212 3.88 -19.19 -3.70
N PHE A 213 3.92 -19.40 -5.02
CA PHE A 213 3.54 -18.42 -6.05
C PHE A 213 2.81 -19.14 -7.18
N GLU A 214 2.00 -18.41 -7.93
CA GLU A 214 1.55 -18.86 -9.25
C GLU A 214 2.74 -19.03 -10.20
N ASP A 215 2.67 -20.01 -11.10
CA ASP A 215 3.60 -20.19 -12.22
C ASP A 215 3.35 -19.12 -13.31
N GLU A 216 3.59 -17.87 -12.93
CA GLU A 216 3.52 -16.70 -13.81
C GLU A 216 4.94 -16.26 -14.19
N GLY A 217 5.08 -15.77 -15.43
CA GLY A 217 6.34 -15.19 -15.89
C GLY A 217 6.60 -13.83 -15.25
N LYS A 218 7.61 -13.12 -15.78
CA LYS A 218 7.94 -11.75 -15.34
C LYS A 218 6.82 -10.72 -15.54
N ASN A 219 5.78 -11.04 -16.31
CA ASN A 219 4.68 -10.13 -16.62
C ASN A 219 3.35 -10.75 -16.18
N ILE A 220 2.52 -9.96 -15.52
CA ILE A 220 1.16 -10.32 -15.12
C ILE A 220 0.20 -9.27 -15.71
N GLY A 221 -0.29 -9.53 -16.92
CA GLY A 221 -0.99 -8.53 -17.72
C GLY A 221 -0.06 -7.37 -18.08
N ARG A 222 -0.39 -6.13 -17.65
CA ARG A 222 0.44 -4.93 -17.88
C ARG A 222 1.50 -4.68 -16.80
N LEU A 223 1.45 -5.46 -15.72
CA LEU A 223 2.35 -5.33 -14.58
C LEU A 223 3.59 -6.17 -14.84
N TYR A 224 4.72 -5.72 -14.32
CA TYR A 224 5.98 -6.44 -14.46
C TYR A 224 6.66 -6.62 -13.10
N ILE A 225 7.33 -7.75 -12.92
CA ILE A 225 8.26 -7.99 -11.82
C ILE A 225 9.67 -7.83 -12.40
N PRO A 226 10.54 -7.00 -11.80
CA PRO A 226 11.93 -6.86 -12.26
C PRO A 226 12.64 -8.21 -12.40
N GLU A 227 13.48 -8.32 -13.42
CA GLU A 227 14.02 -9.61 -13.88
C GLU A 227 14.76 -10.39 -12.80
N ASN A 228 15.58 -9.73 -11.98
CA ASN A 228 16.27 -10.38 -10.86
C ASN A 228 15.29 -11.05 -9.88
N ARG A 229 14.20 -10.35 -9.53
CA ARG A 229 13.16 -10.85 -8.60
C ARG A 229 12.33 -11.96 -9.24
N ALA A 230 11.95 -11.78 -10.51
CA ALA A 230 11.20 -12.78 -11.26
C ALA A 230 12.01 -14.07 -11.42
N ASN A 231 13.30 -13.96 -11.76
CA ASN A 231 14.19 -15.11 -11.90
C ASN A 231 14.36 -15.87 -10.57
N HIS A 232 14.39 -15.15 -9.44
CA HIS A 232 14.39 -15.81 -8.14
C HIS A 232 13.09 -16.58 -7.88
N ILE A 233 11.92 -16.01 -8.20
CA ILE A 233 10.63 -16.70 -8.03
C ILE A 233 10.55 -17.94 -8.94
N ILE A 234 10.91 -17.78 -10.22
CA ILE A 234 10.79 -18.83 -11.25
C ILE A 234 11.81 -19.97 -11.07
N SER A 235 12.90 -19.75 -10.32
CA SER A 235 13.84 -20.82 -9.99
C SER A 235 13.35 -21.80 -8.92
N GLY A 236 12.13 -21.58 -8.38
CA GLY A 236 11.49 -22.47 -7.43
C GLY A 236 11.07 -23.81 -8.02
N ASP A 237 10.85 -24.79 -7.13
CA ASP A 237 10.35 -26.11 -7.53
C ASP A 237 8.90 -25.99 -8.05
N LEU A 238 8.62 -26.59 -9.21
CA LEU A 238 7.28 -26.59 -9.80
C LEU A 238 6.44 -27.77 -9.27
N VAL A 239 5.31 -27.45 -8.66
CA VAL A 239 4.28 -28.39 -8.25
C VAL A 239 3.12 -28.28 -9.23
N ILE A 240 2.80 -29.38 -9.92
CA ILE A 240 1.71 -29.41 -10.89
C ILE A 240 0.44 -29.95 -10.20
N LEU A 241 -0.60 -29.12 -10.16
CA LEU A 241 -1.92 -29.58 -9.75
C LEU A 241 -2.59 -30.37 -10.87
N GLU A 242 -2.68 -31.68 -10.67
CA GLU A 242 -3.42 -32.59 -11.55
C GLU A 242 -4.88 -32.70 -11.10
N THR A 243 -5.79 -32.59 -12.06
CA THR A 243 -7.21 -32.88 -11.87
C THR A 243 -7.58 -33.97 -12.86
N PRO A 244 -8.32 -35.02 -12.43
CA PRO A 244 -8.77 -36.05 -13.35
C PRO A 244 -9.56 -35.42 -14.51
N LEU A 245 -9.27 -35.85 -15.73
CA LEU A 245 -10.12 -35.55 -16.88
C LEU A 245 -11.46 -36.26 -16.62
N GLY A 246 -12.47 -35.50 -16.20
CA GLY A 246 -13.86 -35.95 -16.20
C GLY A 246 -14.39 -36.12 -17.62
#